data_AF-A0AAD0KA58-F1
#
_entry.id   AF-A0AAD0KA58-F1
#
_cell.length_a   1.000
_cell.length_b   1.000
_cell.length_c   1.000
_cell.angle_alpha   90.00
_cell.angle_beta   90.00
_cell.angle_gamma   90.00
#
_symmetry.space_group_name_H-M   'P 1'
#
loop_
_entity.id
_entity.type
_entity.pdbx_description
1 polymer ?
#
loop_
_entity_poly.entity_id
_entity_poly.type
_entity_poly.pdbx_seq_one_letter_code
_entity_poly.pdbx_strand_id
1 'polypeptide(L)'
;MRASRRGARTFLTSSAIVEAIGIEESIVLSGYAVLAENPAEFGVTADLLGEVDAAIRRHRAIVARLRLMHDEAVDAERDSSPRDEALAVLGLAGPDADADSAVGIVEGPADRRPPLVAVALLVSAAHALTDPTNCGTASPALNLMPPPLHRDRALLEKVLTDAVATSDAAARAELAAHIAAASAVFAEAGHGSDRRLSVLRYNPHSLRTSCRAAGLGEVEVCIAD
;
A
#
# COMPACT_ATOMS: atom_id res chain seq x y z
N MET A 1 -41.18 -18.09 0.63
CA MET A 1 -40.22 -17.20 1.31
C MET A 1 -38.84 -17.41 0.71
N ARG A 2 -38.41 -16.55 -0.21
CA ARG A 2 -37.05 -16.59 -0.78
C ARG A 2 -36.12 -15.88 0.20
N ALA A 3 -35.26 -16.64 0.86
CA ALA A 3 -34.16 -16.05 1.64
C ALA A 3 -33.27 -15.26 0.67
N SER A 4 -33.25 -13.94 0.86
CA SER A 4 -32.33 -13.03 0.20
C SER A 4 -30.91 -13.55 0.40
N ARG A 5 -30.27 -14.05 -0.67
CA ARG A 5 -28.83 -14.29 -0.73
C ARG A 5 -28.15 -12.93 -0.49
N ARG A 6 -27.91 -12.59 0.79
CA ARG A 6 -26.96 -11.53 1.13
C ARG A 6 -25.64 -11.98 0.51
N GLY A 7 -25.20 -11.23 -0.50
CA GLY A 7 -23.96 -11.52 -1.22
C GLY A 7 -22.86 -11.85 -0.22
N ALA A 8 -22.17 -12.96 -0.46
CA ALA A 8 -20.90 -13.24 0.19
C ALA A 8 -20.06 -11.98 0.02
N ARG A 9 -19.75 -11.32 1.14
CA ARG A 9 -18.86 -10.16 1.17
C ARG A 9 -17.55 -10.68 0.60
N THR A 10 -17.21 -10.29 -0.61
CA THR A 10 -15.97 -10.70 -1.25
C THR A 10 -14.87 -9.95 -0.53
N PHE A 11 -14.40 -10.56 0.57
CA PHE A 11 -13.22 -10.13 1.28
C PHE A 11 -12.02 -10.26 0.34
N LEU A 12 -10.97 -9.48 0.62
CA LEU A 12 -9.63 -9.80 0.13
C LEU A 12 -9.36 -11.26 0.49
N THR A 13 -8.97 -12.07 -0.49
CA THR A 13 -8.48 -13.43 -0.25
C THR A 13 -7.36 -13.38 0.79
N SER A 14 -7.13 -14.47 1.53
CA SER A 14 -6.01 -14.56 2.48
C SER A 14 -4.68 -14.08 1.86
N SER A 15 -4.44 -14.40 0.59
CA SER A 15 -3.30 -13.93 -0.20
C SER A 15 -3.20 -12.40 -0.35
N ALA A 16 -4.31 -11.70 -0.61
CA ALA A 16 -4.31 -10.25 -0.78
C ALA A 16 -4.10 -9.52 0.56
N ILE A 17 -4.49 -10.13 1.68
CA ILE A 17 -4.20 -9.60 3.02
C ILE A 17 -2.71 -9.73 3.34
N VAL A 18 -2.08 -10.87 2.98
CA VAL A 18 -0.63 -11.07 3.13
C VAL A 18 0.15 -10.05 2.31
N GLU A 19 -0.26 -9.79 1.07
CA GLU A 19 0.34 -8.77 0.21
C GLU A 19 0.26 -7.38 0.86
N ALA A 20 -0.91 -7.01 1.39
CA ALA A 20 -1.10 -5.73 2.08
C ALA A 20 -0.20 -5.58 3.33
N ILE A 21 -0.06 -6.65 4.12
CA ILE A 21 0.88 -6.69 5.26
C ILE A 21 2.31 -6.50 4.76
N GLY A 22 2.71 -7.23 3.72
CA GLY A 22 4.05 -7.12 3.13
C GLY A 22 4.38 -5.71 2.66
N ILE A 23 3.43 -5.04 2.00
CA ILE A 23 3.58 -3.64 1.56
C ILE A 23 3.72 -2.69 2.76
N GLU A 24 2.84 -2.81 3.77
CA GLU A 24 2.88 -1.95 4.96
C GLU A 24 4.21 -2.09 5.72
N GLU A 25 4.69 -3.32 5.92
CA GLU A 25 5.93 -3.57 6.66
C GLU A 25 7.17 -3.19 5.85
N SER A 26 7.23 -3.59 4.58
CA SER A 26 8.44 -3.44 3.77
C SER A 26 8.59 -2.05 3.14
N ILE A 27 7.51 -1.30 2.95
CA ILE A 27 7.54 0.01 2.29
C ILE A 27 7.15 1.10 3.29
N VAL A 28 5.96 1.01 3.87
CA VAL A 28 5.40 2.14 4.62
C VAL A 28 6.10 2.33 5.96
N LEU A 29 6.16 1.29 6.78
CA LEU A 29 6.84 1.32 8.08
C LEU A 29 8.35 1.51 7.93
N SER A 30 8.97 0.85 6.94
CA SER A 30 10.39 1.01 6.63
C SER A 30 10.74 2.47 6.27
N GLY A 31 9.98 3.10 5.38
CA GLY A 31 10.24 4.50 5.01
C GLY A 31 10.04 5.46 6.17
N TYR A 32 9.00 5.26 7.00
CA TYR A 32 8.78 6.11 8.16
C TYR A 32 9.86 5.92 9.24
N ALA A 33 10.37 4.69 9.42
CA ALA A 33 11.50 4.43 10.32
C ALA A 33 12.74 5.20 9.87
N VAL A 34 13.05 5.20 8.57
CA VAL A 34 14.16 5.98 8.01
C VAL A 34 14.02 7.48 8.28
N LEU A 35 12.82 8.05 8.12
CA LEU A 35 12.56 9.46 8.44
C LEU A 35 12.78 9.77 9.93
N ALA A 36 12.42 8.84 10.82
CA ALA A 36 12.61 8.99 12.26
C ALA A 36 14.08 8.83 12.70
N GLU A 37 14.83 7.94 12.03
CA GLU A 37 16.24 7.65 12.32
C GLU A 37 17.19 8.69 11.73
N ASN A 38 16.82 9.31 10.60
CA ASN A 38 17.66 10.26 9.86
C ASN A 38 17.00 11.65 9.71
N PRO A 39 16.50 12.27 10.79
CA PRO A 39 15.69 13.49 10.67
C PRO A 39 16.46 14.67 10.07
N ALA A 40 17.77 14.78 10.35
CA ALA A 40 18.61 15.84 9.81
C ALA A 40 18.85 15.71 8.31
N GLU A 41 18.96 14.47 7.79
CA GLU A 41 19.17 14.19 6.37
C GLU A 41 17.95 14.59 5.53
N PHE A 42 16.75 14.36 6.09
CA PHE A 42 15.48 14.63 5.42
C PHE A 42 14.81 15.94 5.86
N GLY A 43 15.53 16.83 6.58
CA GLY A 43 14.98 18.11 7.03
C GLY A 43 13.77 17.99 7.96
N VAL A 44 13.59 16.85 8.64
CA VAL A 44 12.46 16.59 9.53
C VAL A 44 12.63 17.40 10.82
N THR A 45 11.82 18.44 10.95
CA THR A 45 11.75 19.28 12.16
C THR A 45 11.22 18.50 13.36
N ALA A 46 11.42 19.02 14.59
CA ALA A 46 10.93 18.37 15.80
C ALA A 46 9.40 18.17 15.80
N ASP A 47 8.66 19.14 15.25
CA ASP A 47 7.20 19.04 15.12
C ASP A 47 6.80 17.96 14.11
N LEU A 48 7.49 17.87 12.98
CA LEU A 48 7.27 16.82 11.98
C LEU A 48 7.65 15.43 12.50
N LEU A 49 8.68 15.31 13.33
CA LEU A 49 9.08 14.05 13.94
C LEU A 49 7.94 13.47 14.80
N GLY A 50 7.21 14.32 15.53
CA GLY A 50 6.01 13.92 16.27
C GLY A 50 4.88 13.41 15.36
N GLU A 51 4.70 14.02 14.18
CA GLU A 51 3.75 13.55 13.15
C GLU A 51 4.20 12.21 12.53
N VAL A 52 5.50 12.04 12.25
CA VAL A 52 6.11 10.79 11.76
C VAL A 52 5.92 9.65 12.77
N ASP A 53 6.22 9.88 14.05
CA ASP A 53 6.01 8.89 15.11
C ASP A 53 4.53 8.49 15.25
N ALA A 54 3.63 9.47 15.09
CA ALA A 54 2.20 9.19 15.07
C ALA A 54 1.78 8.37 13.84
N ALA A 55 2.41 8.59 12.69
CA ALA A 55 2.21 7.76 11.51
C ALA A 55 2.71 6.32 11.74
N ILE A 56 3.92 6.14 12.28
CA ILE A 56 4.46 4.81 12.61
C ILE A 56 3.50 4.03 13.52
N ARG A 57 3.02 4.66 14.61
CA ARG A 57 2.05 4.01 15.52
C ARG A 57 0.76 3.61 14.81
N ARG A 58 0.28 4.45 13.90
CA ARG A 58 -0.92 4.20 13.10
C ARG A 58 -0.72 3.00 12.16
N HIS A 59 0.36 2.98 11.40
CA HIS A 59 0.66 1.89 10.46
C HIS A 59 0.92 0.56 11.18
N ARG A 60 1.53 0.58 12.37
CA ARG A 60 1.62 -0.62 13.24
C ARG A 60 0.24 -1.15 13.65
N ALA A 61 -0.70 -0.25 13.98
CA ALA A 61 -2.07 -0.66 14.29
C ALA A 61 -2.81 -1.22 13.06
N ILE A 62 -2.54 -0.66 11.86
CA ILE A 62 -3.03 -1.18 10.58
C ILE A 62 -2.54 -2.60 10.34
N VAL A 63 -1.23 -2.85 10.46
CA VAL A 63 -0.64 -4.20 10.31
C VAL A 63 -1.24 -5.19 11.31
N ALA A 64 -1.37 -4.79 12.58
CA ALA A 64 -2.01 -5.63 13.59
C ALA A 64 -3.45 -5.98 13.21
N ARG A 65 -4.21 -5.03 12.65
CA ARG A 65 -5.58 -5.27 12.16
C ARG A 65 -5.60 -6.21 10.95
N LEU A 66 -4.69 -6.04 10.00
CA LEU A 66 -4.58 -6.91 8.82
C LEU A 66 -4.25 -8.35 9.20
N ARG A 67 -3.36 -8.55 10.18
CA ARG A 67 -3.06 -9.89 10.72
C ARG A 67 -4.29 -10.58 11.30
N LEU A 68 -5.10 -9.86 12.09
CA LEU A 68 -6.36 -10.39 12.59
C LEU A 68 -7.33 -10.76 11.45
N MET A 69 -7.43 -9.92 10.42
CA MET A 69 -8.28 -10.19 9.26
C MET A 69 -7.79 -11.39 8.44
N HIS A 70 -6.48 -11.59 8.34
CA HIS A 70 -5.89 -12.75 7.70
C HIS A 70 -6.27 -14.04 8.44
N ASP A 71 -6.13 -14.05 9.76
CA ASP A 71 -6.47 -15.22 10.57
C ASP A 71 -7.97 -15.57 10.45
N GLU A 72 -8.85 -14.54 10.49
CA GLU A 72 -10.29 -14.70 10.24
C GLU A 72 -10.59 -15.26 8.84
N ALA A 73 -9.85 -14.82 7.80
CA ALA A 73 -10.02 -15.29 6.43
C ALA A 73 -9.57 -16.75 6.27
N VAL A 74 -8.43 -17.12 6.85
CA VAL A 74 -7.92 -18.50 6.84
C VAL A 74 -8.87 -19.46 7.55
N ASP A 75 -9.43 -19.05 8.69
CA ASP A 75 -10.42 -19.86 9.42
C ASP A 75 -11.70 -20.02 8.61
N ALA A 76 -12.18 -18.98 7.92
CA ALA A 76 -13.35 -19.05 7.06
C ALA A 76 -13.13 -19.94 5.82
N GLU A 77 -11.95 -19.91 5.21
CA GLU A 77 -11.56 -20.80 4.10
C GLU A 77 -11.52 -22.26 4.56
N ARG A 78 -10.99 -22.52 5.77
CA ARG A 78 -10.98 -23.85 6.40
C ARG A 78 -12.38 -24.36 6.73
N ASP A 79 -13.28 -23.53 7.21
CA ASP A 79 -14.66 -23.92 7.51
C ASP A 79 -15.52 -24.14 6.25
N SER A 80 -15.16 -23.49 5.15
CA SER A 80 -15.81 -23.64 3.84
C SER A 80 -15.42 -24.96 3.17
N SER A 81 -14.17 -25.41 3.34
CA SER A 81 -13.65 -26.66 2.75
C SER A 81 -14.46 -27.93 3.07
N PRO A 82 -14.83 -28.26 4.33
CA PRO A 82 -15.68 -29.42 4.64
C PRO A 82 -17.10 -29.31 4.08
N ARG A 83 -17.61 -28.07 3.99
CA ARG A 83 -18.93 -27.77 3.45
C ARG A 83 -18.94 -27.90 1.92
N ASP A 84 -17.86 -27.47 1.26
CA ASP A 84 -17.67 -27.55 -0.18
C ASP A 84 -17.32 -28.97 -0.62
N GLU A 85 -16.57 -29.74 0.18
CA GLU A 85 -16.42 -31.19 0.01
C GLU A 85 -17.77 -31.90 0.11
N ALA A 86 -18.61 -31.56 1.11
CA ALA A 86 -19.95 -32.11 1.23
C ALA A 86 -20.88 -31.71 0.07
N LEU A 87 -20.72 -30.50 -0.49
CA LEU A 87 -21.46 -30.02 -1.67
C LEU A 87 -20.92 -30.60 -3.00
N ALA A 88 -19.62 -30.88 -3.08
CA ALA A 88 -18.97 -31.56 -4.21
C ALA A 88 -19.41 -33.03 -4.30
N VAL A 89 -19.54 -33.72 -3.16
CA VAL A 89 -20.16 -35.06 -3.08
C VAL A 89 -21.61 -35.04 -3.58
N LEU A 90 -22.32 -33.91 -3.44
CA LEU A 90 -23.68 -33.71 -3.96
C LEU A 90 -23.73 -33.18 -5.41
N GLY A 91 -22.58 -33.00 -6.07
CA GLY A 91 -22.49 -32.53 -7.46
C GLY A 91 -22.85 -31.05 -7.66
N LEU A 92 -22.72 -30.21 -6.63
CA LEU A 92 -23.14 -28.80 -6.66
C LEU A 92 -21.97 -27.78 -6.61
N ALA A 93 -20.72 -28.23 -6.56
CA ALA A 93 -19.56 -27.34 -6.54
C ALA A 93 -19.18 -26.91 -7.97
N GLY A 94 -19.16 -25.59 -8.22
CA GLY A 94 -18.61 -25.00 -9.44
C GLY A 94 -17.08 -24.82 -9.33
N PRO A 95 -16.35 -24.73 -10.45
CA PRO A 95 -14.89 -24.65 -10.43
C PRO A 95 -14.44 -23.22 -10.08
N ASP A 96 -13.74 -23.04 -8.96
CA ASP A 96 -12.87 -21.88 -8.75
C ASP A 96 -11.43 -22.35 -8.98
N ALA A 97 -10.88 -21.92 -10.11
CA ALA A 97 -9.47 -22.01 -10.44
C ALA A 97 -8.77 -20.72 -10.01
N ASP A 98 -7.47 -20.86 -9.78
CA ASP A 98 -6.45 -19.80 -9.62
C ASP A 98 -6.30 -19.17 -8.24
N ALA A 99 -5.51 -19.86 -7.41
CA ALA A 99 -4.81 -19.28 -6.27
C ALA A 99 -3.33 -19.67 -6.31
N ASP A 100 -2.62 -19.29 -7.37
CA ASP A 100 -1.17 -19.52 -7.46
C ASP A 100 -0.48 -18.42 -8.30
N SER A 101 -0.64 -17.15 -7.90
CA SER A 101 0.26 -16.07 -8.34
C SER A 101 0.01 -14.78 -7.57
N ALA A 102 0.74 -14.53 -6.48
CA ALA A 102 0.81 -13.17 -5.89
C ALA A 102 2.02 -12.94 -4.97
N VAL A 103 3.06 -13.80 -5.01
CA VAL A 103 4.28 -13.61 -4.21
C VAL A 103 5.39 -13.15 -5.14
N GLY A 104 5.47 -11.84 -5.40
CA GLY A 104 6.51 -11.31 -6.27
C GLY A 104 6.89 -9.85 -6.06
N ILE A 105 6.12 -9.07 -5.30
CA ILE A 105 6.30 -7.61 -5.34
C ILE A 105 7.44 -7.14 -4.43
N VAL A 106 7.82 -7.87 -3.37
CA VAL A 106 8.89 -7.41 -2.47
C VAL A 106 9.70 -8.53 -1.82
N GLU A 107 10.48 -9.28 -2.59
CA GLU A 107 11.57 -10.08 -2.02
C GLU A 107 12.82 -9.22 -1.84
N GLY A 108 12.97 -8.67 -0.62
CA GLY A 108 14.21 -8.07 -0.14
C GLY A 108 14.05 -7.63 1.31
N PRO A 109 15.03 -7.89 2.20
CA PRO A 109 14.94 -7.44 3.59
C PRO A 109 14.86 -5.91 3.62
N ALA A 110 13.71 -5.38 4.06
CA ALA A 110 13.44 -3.95 4.18
C ALA A 110 14.51 -3.21 5.00
N ASP A 111 15.15 -3.92 5.94
CA ASP A 111 16.23 -3.44 6.81
C ASP A 111 17.56 -3.11 6.07
N ARG A 112 17.65 -3.33 4.76
CA ARG A 112 18.89 -3.07 3.98
C ARG A 112 18.76 -2.01 2.88
N ARG A 113 17.61 -1.36 2.73
CA ARG A 113 17.47 -0.33 1.69
C ARG A 113 18.23 0.93 2.08
N PRO A 114 18.93 1.58 1.13
CA PRO A 114 19.47 2.91 1.38
C PRO A 114 18.36 3.88 1.81
N PRO A 115 18.62 4.80 2.76
CA PRO A 115 17.62 5.75 3.29
C PRO A 115 16.80 6.45 2.20
N LEU A 116 17.47 7.02 1.19
CA LEU A 116 16.83 7.72 0.08
C LEU A 116 15.86 6.83 -0.72
N VAL A 117 16.20 5.55 -0.91
CA VAL A 117 15.34 4.59 -1.63
C VAL A 117 14.09 4.27 -0.81
N ALA A 118 14.23 4.08 0.49
CA ALA A 118 13.09 3.81 1.38
C ALA A 118 12.12 5.01 1.42
N VAL A 119 12.64 6.23 1.49
CA VAL A 119 11.82 7.46 1.46
C VAL A 119 11.15 7.65 0.09
N ALA A 120 11.87 7.42 -1.01
CA ALA A 120 11.29 7.51 -2.36
C ALA A 120 10.14 6.51 -2.58
N LEU A 121 10.29 5.28 -2.07
CA LEU A 121 9.24 4.27 -2.08
C LEU A 121 8.05 4.68 -1.22
N LEU A 122 8.27 5.24 -0.03
CA LEU A 122 7.20 5.74 0.85
C LEU A 122 6.42 6.89 0.20
N VAL A 123 7.11 7.86 -0.39
CA VAL A 123 6.48 8.98 -1.12
C VAL A 123 5.62 8.43 -2.26
N SER A 124 6.17 7.52 -3.06
CA SER A 124 5.42 6.90 -4.17
C SER A 124 4.22 6.09 -3.67
N ALA A 125 4.40 5.34 -2.57
CA ALA A 125 3.36 4.54 -1.94
C ALA A 125 2.18 5.38 -1.44
N ALA A 126 2.42 6.58 -0.90
CA ALA A 126 1.34 7.48 -0.48
C ALA A 126 0.44 7.93 -1.64
N HIS A 127 0.95 7.87 -2.87
CA HIS A 127 0.20 8.13 -4.10
C HIS A 127 -0.23 6.85 -4.84
N ALA A 128 0.11 5.67 -4.31
CA ALA A 128 -0.16 4.38 -4.91
C ALA A 128 -1.00 3.43 -4.06
N LEU A 129 -1.17 3.68 -2.76
CA LEU A 129 -1.88 2.80 -1.85
C LEU A 129 -3.19 3.42 -1.38
N THR A 130 -4.24 2.61 -1.39
CA THR A 130 -5.46 2.86 -0.62
C THR A 130 -5.34 2.33 0.80
N ASP A 131 -6.07 2.91 1.76
CA ASP A 131 -6.08 2.43 3.15
C ASP A 131 -6.57 0.97 3.23
N PRO A 132 -5.71 0.03 3.65
CA PRO A 132 -6.03 -1.39 3.68
C PRO A 132 -6.95 -1.77 4.86
N THR A 133 -7.18 -0.88 5.84
CA THR A 133 -8.08 -1.15 6.98
C THR A 133 -9.55 -0.89 6.70
N ASN A 134 -9.88 -0.25 5.58
CA ASN A 134 -11.24 0.01 5.13
C ASN A 134 -11.76 -1.02 4.11
N CYS A 135 -11.04 -2.11 3.89
CA CYS A 135 -11.47 -3.21 3.02
C CYS A 135 -12.75 -3.92 3.50
N GLY A 136 -13.15 -3.75 4.76
CA GLY A 136 -14.40 -4.27 5.32
C GLY A 136 -15.64 -3.37 5.14
N THR A 137 -15.46 -2.09 4.76
CA THR A 137 -16.52 -1.11 4.49
C THR A 137 -16.66 -0.79 3.00
N ALA A 138 -15.62 -1.08 2.22
CA ALA A 138 -15.65 -1.05 0.77
C ALA A 138 -16.57 -2.16 0.24
N SER A 139 -17.81 -1.80 -0.09
CA SER A 139 -18.73 -2.69 -0.79
C SER A 139 -18.80 -2.26 -2.25
N PRO A 140 -18.43 -3.13 -3.22
CA PRO A 140 -18.65 -2.87 -4.64
C PRO A 140 -20.13 -2.62 -4.96
N ALA A 141 -21.04 -3.20 -4.17
CA ALA A 141 -22.49 -2.99 -4.30
C ALA A 141 -22.96 -1.60 -3.82
N LEU A 142 -22.12 -0.85 -3.09
CA LEU A 142 -22.41 0.49 -2.56
C LEU A 142 -21.50 1.59 -3.13
N ASN A 143 -20.63 1.31 -4.11
CA ASN A 143 -19.64 2.26 -4.65
C ASN A 143 -18.77 2.95 -3.57
N LEU A 144 -18.57 2.30 -2.42
CA LEU A 144 -17.74 2.83 -1.34
C LEU A 144 -16.29 2.45 -1.63
N MET A 145 -15.51 3.41 -2.14
CA MET A 145 -14.08 3.28 -2.33
C MET A 145 -13.35 3.55 -1.01
N PRO A 146 -12.30 2.79 -0.65
CA PRO A 146 -11.47 3.15 0.50
C PRO A 146 -10.90 4.56 0.29
N PRO A 147 -10.96 5.45 1.30
CA PRO A 147 -10.39 6.78 1.16
C PRO A 147 -8.87 6.68 0.89
N PRO A 148 -8.31 7.58 0.07
CA PRO A 148 -6.86 7.71 -0.07
C PRO A 148 -6.20 7.94 1.29
N LEU A 149 -4.91 7.62 1.41
CA LEU A 149 -4.04 8.00 2.53
C LEU A 149 -3.81 9.54 2.57
N HIS A 150 -4.88 10.34 2.61
CA HIS A 150 -4.84 11.81 2.55
C HIS A 150 -3.96 12.40 3.66
N ARG A 151 -3.95 11.76 4.83
CA ARG A 151 -3.14 12.19 5.97
C ARG A 151 -1.65 11.94 5.75
N ASP A 152 -1.27 10.81 5.18
CA ASP A 152 0.13 10.50 4.90
C ASP A 152 0.65 11.29 3.71
N ARG A 153 -0.20 11.52 2.70
CA ARG A 153 0.12 12.43 1.59
C ARG A 153 0.45 13.83 2.07
N ALA A 154 -0.39 14.41 2.94
CA ALA A 154 -0.14 15.75 3.47
C ALA A 154 1.12 15.82 4.34
N LEU A 155 1.38 14.79 5.16
CA LEU A 155 2.61 14.71 5.95
C LEU A 155 3.85 14.59 5.06
N LEU A 156 3.83 13.67 4.09
CA LEU A 156 4.95 13.42 3.20
C LEU A 156 5.20 14.59 2.25
N GLU A 157 4.18 15.35 1.87
CA GLU A 157 4.35 16.59 1.10
C GLU A 157 5.10 17.66 1.91
N LYS A 158 4.80 17.81 3.21
CA LYS A 158 5.58 18.68 4.10
C LYS A 158 7.03 18.21 4.22
N VAL A 159 7.24 16.92 4.52
CA VAL A 159 8.57 16.33 4.64
C VAL A 159 9.38 16.51 3.36
N LEU A 160 8.76 16.26 2.19
CA LEU A 160 9.40 16.43 0.90
C LEU A 160 9.78 17.89 0.62
N THR A 161 8.90 18.82 0.96
CA THR A 161 9.15 20.27 0.81
C THR A 161 10.34 20.72 1.66
N ASP A 162 10.39 20.30 2.92
CA ASP A 162 11.48 20.64 3.84
C ASP A 162 12.80 19.99 3.41
N ALA A 163 12.77 18.71 3.03
CA ALA A 163 13.93 17.99 2.51
C ALA A 163 14.53 18.68 1.26
N VAL A 164 13.67 19.11 0.32
CA VAL A 164 14.11 19.81 -0.90
C VAL A 164 14.69 21.18 -0.58
N ALA A 165 14.11 21.90 0.38
CA ALA A 165 14.58 23.23 0.79
C ALA A 165 16.00 23.19 1.38
N THR A 166 16.36 22.11 2.09
CA THR A 166 17.68 21.94 2.71
C THR A 166 18.70 21.21 1.83
N SER A 167 18.24 20.52 0.79
CA SER A 167 19.11 19.74 -0.12
C SER A 167 19.77 20.59 -1.19
N ASP A 168 20.97 20.19 -1.63
CA ASP A 168 21.61 20.76 -2.82
C ASP A 168 20.99 20.19 -4.12
N ALA A 169 21.46 20.67 -5.28
CA ALA A 169 20.93 20.25 -6.57
C ALA A 169 21.21 18.77 -6.90
N ALA A 170 22.31 18.21 -6.41
CA ALA A 170 22.69 16.83 -6.68
C ALA A 170 21.79 15.86 -5.88
N ALA A 171 21.61 16.13 -4.58
CA ALA A 171 20.72 15.35 -3.71
C ALA A 171 19.26 15.38 -4.18
N ARG A 172 18.77 16.54 -4.66
CA ARG A 172 17.43 16.65 -5.26
C ARG A 172 17.29 15.78 -6.52
N ALA A 173 18.31 15.77 -7.39
CA ALA A 173 18.29 14.96 -8.60
C ALA A 173 18.31 13.46 -8.29
N GLU A 174 19.08 13.04 -7.29
CA GLU A 174 19.13 11.65 -6.81
C GLU A 174 17.78 11.21 -6.23
N LEU A 175 17.16 12.04 -5.37
CA LEU A 175 15.83 11.77 -4.83
C LEU A 175 14.77 11.67 -5.95
N ALA A 176 14.81 12.58 -6.93
CA ALA A 176 13.90 12.54 -8.08
C ALA A 176 14.07 11.26 -8.91
N ALA A 177 15.31 10.80 -9.14
CA ALA A 177 15.60 9.56 -9.85
C ALA A 177 15.06 8.33 -9.10
N HIS A 178 15.21 8.30 -7.77
CA HIS A 178 14.64 7.22 -6.97
C HIS A 178 13.11 7.22 -6.93
N ILE A 179 12.47 8.40 -6.92
CA ILE A 179 11.01 8.50 -7.04
C ILE A 179 10.55 8.01 -8.41
N ALA A 180 11.23 8.36 -9.49
CA ALA A 180 10.93 7.84 -10.83
C ALA A 180 11.03 6.31 -10.88
N ALA A 181 12.11 5.74 -10.34
CA ALA A 181 12.29 4.28 -10.26
C ALA A 181 11.20 3.60 -9.41
N ALA A 182 10.87 4.16 -8.24
CA ALA A 182 9.78 3.66 -7.40
C ALA A 182 8.43 3.72 -8.13
N SER A 183 8.19 4.78 -8.90
CA SER A 183 6.98 4.95 -9.69
C SER A 183 6.80 3.85 -10.75
N ALA A 184 7.90 3.38 -11.35
CA ALA A 184 7.90 2.26 -12.29
C ALA A 184 7.47 0.95 -11.61
N VAL A 185 8.01 0.68 -10.42
CA VAL A 185 7.63 -0.50 -9.62
C VAL A 185 6.13 -0.52 -9.32
N PHE A 186 5.56 0.62 -8.91
CA PHE A 186 4.12 0.71 -8.64
C PHE A 186 3.25 0.65 -9.91
N ALA A 187 3.75 1.16 -11.04
CA ALA A 187 3.06 1.03 -12.33
C ALA A 187 2.98 -0.44 -12.77
N GLU A 188 4.09 -1.17 -12.71
CA GLU A 188 4.17 -2.60 -13.05
C GLU A 188 3.29 -3.46 -12.14
N ALA A 189 3.36 -3.23 -10.83
CA ALA A 189 2.55 -3.96 -9.84
C ALA A 189 1.04 -3.77 -10.05
N GLY A 190 0.62 -2.62 -10.58
CA GLY A 190 -0.78 -2.32 -10.91
C GLY A 190 -1.35 -3.09 -12.10
N HIS A 191 -0.52 -3.80 -12.88
CA HIS A 191 -0.96 -4.59 -14.04
C HIS A 191 -1.29 -6.06 -13.71
N GLY A 192 -0.80 -6.59 -12.59
CA GLY A 192 -0.91 -8.03 -12.28
C GLY A 192 -2.09 -8.44 -11.39
N SER A 193 -2.70 -7.52 -10.63
CA SER A 193 -3.75 -7.84 -9.67
C SER A 193 -5.16 -7.51 -10.20
N ASP A 194 -6.17 -8.32 -9.87
CA ASP A 194 -7.57 -7.98 -10.14
C ASP A 194 -7.84 -6.61 -9.51
N ARG A 195 -7.95 -5.60 -10.37
CA ARG A 195 -7.96 -4.21 -9.96
C ARG A 195 -9.04 -4.00 -8.90
N ARG A 196 -10.15 -4.74 -8.86
CA ARG A 196 -11.23 -4.49 -7.90
C ARG A 196 -10.86 -4.76 -6.44
N LEU A 197 -9.86 -5.62 -6.20
CA LEU A 197 -9.48 -6.08 -4.85
C LEU A 197 -8.06 -5.65 -4.46
N SER A 198 -7.28 -5.08 -5.36
CA SER A 198 -5.93 -4.62 -5.00
C SER A 198 -5.92 -3.35 -4.15
N VAL A 199 -5.06 -3.34 -3.13
CA VAL A 199 -4.71 -2.15 -2.33
C VAL A 199 -3.91 -1.13 -3.17
N LEU A 200 -3.37 -1.57 -4.31
CA LEU A 200 -2.64 -0.75 -5.26
C LEU A 200 -3.61 0.04 -6.17
N ARG A 201 -3.56 1.36 -6.01
CA ARG A 201 -4.27 2.39 -6.78
C ARG A 201 -3.29 3.48 -7.19
N TYR A 202 -2.36 3.12 -8.07
CA TYR A 202 -1.34 4.03 -8.53
C TYR A 202 -1.93 5.25 -9.28
N ASN A 203 -1.67 6.45 -8.73
CA ASN A 203 -2.06 7.72 -9.33
C ASN A 203 -0.81 8.54 -9.74
N PRO A 204 -0.30 8.31 -10.96
CA PRO A 204 0.92 8.98 -11.45
C PRO A 204 0.77 10.50 -11.53
N HIS A 205 -0.41 11.00 -11.90
CA HIS A 205 -0.66 12.43 -12.00
C HIS A 205 -0.54 13.12 -10.64
N SER A 206 -1.11 12.50 -9.60
CA SER A 206 -1.02 13.03 -8.25
C SER A 206 0.41 13.03 -7.71
N LEU A 207 1.19 11.99 -7.99
CA LEU A 207 2.60 11.93 -7.58
C LEU A 207 3.40 13.06 -8.25
N ARG A 208 3.25 13.23 -9.57
CA ARG A 208 3.91 14.29 -10.33
C ARG A 208 3.60 15.68 -9.79
N THR A 209 2.32 15.96 -9.49
CA THR A 209 1.90 17.25 -8.95
C THR A 209 2.53 17.52 -7.57
N SER A 210 2.57 16.52 -6.68
CA SER A 210 3.20 16.68 -5.36
C SER A 210 4.71 16.88 -5.46
N CYS A 211 5.43 16.14 -6.33
CA CYS A 211 6.86 16.37 -6.56
C CYS A 211 7.15 17.79 -7.10
N ARG A 212 6.32 18.28 -8.03
CA ARG A 212 6.44 19.65 -8.55
C ARG A 212 6.20 20.69 -7.45
N ALA A 213 5.16 20.51 -6.63
CA ALA A 213 4.82 21.42 -5.54
C ALA A 213 5.92 21.50 -4.48
N ALA A 214 6.57 20.37 -4.17
CA ALA A 214 7.69 20.31 -3.24
C ALA A 214 9.01 20.88 -3.80
N GLY A 215 9.08 21.24 -5.09
CA GLY A 215 10.26 21.85 -5.70
C GLY A 215 11.28 20.88 -6.33
N LEU A 216 10.92 19.61 -6.53
CA LEU A 216 11.75 18.64 -7.27
C LEU A 216 11.71 18.83 -8.79
N GLY A 217 10.79 19.67 -9.30
CA GLY A 217 10.63 19.92 -10.73
C GLY A 217 9.77 18.85 -11.43
N GLU A 218 9.93 18.73 -12.75
CA GLU A 218 9.24 17.70 -13.54
C GLU A 218 9.93 16.34 -13.34
N VAL A 219 9.33 15.48 -12.53
CA VAL A 219 9.77 14.10 -12.36
C VAL A 219 9.12 13.22 -13.43
N GLU A 220 9.91 12.43 -14.13
CA GLU A 220 9.45 11.41 -15.09
C GLU A 220 8.80 10.22 -14.35
N VAL A 221 7.58 10.42 -13.87
CA VAL A 221 6.80 9.34 -13.27
C VAL A 221 6.20 8.44 -14.36
N CYS A 222 6.36 7.13 -14.19
CA CYS A 222 5.77 6.12 -15.07
C CYS A 222 4.24 6.20 -14.99
N ILE A 223 3.56 5.98 -16.12
CA ILE A 223 2.10 5.88 -16.21
C ILE A 223 1.80 4.41 -16.50
N ALA A 224 0.90 3.80 -15.73
CA ALA A 224 0.43 2.46 -16.03
C ALA A 224 -0.44 2.50 -17.30
N ASP A 225 -0.07 1.71 -18.32
CA ASP A 225 -0.81 1.59 -19.59
C ASP A 225 -2.20 0.89 -19.45
#